data_AF-A0A2J6HIG5-F1
#
_entry.id   AF-A0A2J6HIG5-F1
#
_cell.length_a   1.000
_cell.length_b   1.000
_cell.length_c   1.000
_cell.angle_alpha   90.00
_cell.angle_beta   90.00
_cell.angle_gamma   90.00
#
_symmetry.space_group_name_H-M   'P 1'
#
loop_
_entity.id
_entity.type
_entity.pdbx_description
1 polymer ?
#
loop_
_entity_poly.entity_id
_entity_poly.type
_entity_poly.pdbx_seq_one_letter_code
_entity_poly.pdbx_strand_id
1 'polypeptide(L)'
;MRKIFYFAILIFILSCITIQAQEPDTLTKSRWNHDIEAWNYFHPDNSYIFSPIYGVDKGWLHLEARYNYEALNTFSAWFGYNFDGGNKFQYTITPLVGGLVGDVNGIAPGLELDFNFFGFNFNSTSQYIFDLEGKENDFFYNWTDFIYAP
;
A
#
# COMPACT_ATOMS: atom_id res chain seq x y z
N MET A 1 16.97 10.56 -25.18
CA MET A 1 17.88 11.09 -24.13
C MET A 1 17.34 12.33 -23.43
N ARG A 2 17.04 13.45 -24.13
CA ARG A 2 16.55 14.70 -23.48
C ARG A 2 15.27 14.53 -22.64
N LYS A 3 14.30 13.73 -23.10
CA LYS A 3 13.03 13.48 -22.37
C LYS A 3 13.21 12.66 -21.07
N ILE A 4 14.10 11.67 -21.10
CA ILE A 4 14.45 10.83 -19.93
C ILE A 4 15.16 11.69 -18.87
N PHE A 5 16.00 12.63 -19.30
CA PHE A 5 16.67 13.57 -18.40
C PHE A 5 15.69 14.51 -17.70
N TYR A 6 14.69 15.07 -18.40
CA TYR A 6 13.64 15.89 -17.76
C TYR A 6 12.74 15.08 -16.82
N PHE A 7 12.48 13.81 -17.14
CA PHE A 7 11.69 12.91 -16.29
C PHE A 7 12.44 12.55 -15.00
N ALA A 8 13.74 12.26 -15.09
CA ALA A 8 14.59 12.03 -13.92
C ALA A 8 14.73 13.28 -13.04
N ILE A 9 14.82 14.48 -13.63
CA ILE A 9 14.81 15.75 -12.89
C ILE A 9 13.47 15.97 -12.19
N LEU A 10 12.34 15.64 -12.82
CA LEU A 10 11.02 15.77 -12.22
C LEU A 10 10.85 14.84 -11.01
N ILE A 11 11.31 13.58 -11.11
CA ILE A 11 11.32 12.62 -9.99
C ILE A 11 12.23 13.13 -8.86
N PHE A 12 13.41 13.66 -9.19
CA PHE A 12 14.35 14.21 -8.20
C PHE A 12 13.75 15.43 -7.47
N ILE A 13 13.05 16.32 -8.19
CA ILE A 13 12.37 17.48 -7.60
C ILE A 13 11.20 17.04 -6.69
N LEU A 14 10.43 16.02 -7.09
CA LEU A 14 9.35 15.47 -6.26
C LEU A 14 9.88 14.78 -5.00
N SER A 15 11.06 14.14 -5.06
CA SER A 15 11.72 13.54 -3.89
C SER A 15 12.40 14.55 -2.94
N CYS A 16 12.51 15.82 -3.35
CA CYS A 16 13.08 16.90 -2.54
C CYS A 16 12.03 17.71 -1.77
N ILE A 17 10.75 17.32 -1.78
CA ILE A 17 9.78 17.89 -0.86
C ILE A 17 10.09 17.32 0.52
N THR A 18 10.95 18.02 1.26
CA THR A 18 11.06 17.83 2.70
C THR A 18 9.66 18.10 3.27
N ILE A 19 9.02 17.06 3.81
CA ILE A 19 7.86 17.24 4.67
C ILE A 19 8.39 17.99 5.90
N GLN A 20 8.30 19.31 5.83
CA GLN A 20 8.55 20.17 6.97
C GLN A 20 7.43 19.81 7.97
N ALA A 21 7.80 19.19 9.09
CA ALA A 21 6.87 18.94 10.17
C ALA A 21 6.20 20.28 10.53
N GLN A 22 4.91 20.40 10.22
CA GLN A 22 4.13 21.56 10.65
C GLN A 22 3.98 21.50 12.16
N GLU A 23 4.37 22.58 12.84
CA GLU A 23 3.98 22.82 14.23
C GLU A 23 2.45 22.73 14.35
N PRO A 24 1.93 22.21 15.48
CA PRO A 24 0.50 21.93 15.60
C PRO A 24 -0.27 23.24 15.82
N ASP A 25 -0.68 23.88 14.73
CA ASP A 25 -1.71 24.90 14.77
C ASP A 25 -3.07 24.25 15.10
N THR A 26 -3.82 24.93 15.96
CA THR A 26 -5.04 24.47 16.67
C THR A 26 -6.28 24.33 15.78
N LEU A 27 -6.14 23.69 14.63
CA LEU A 27 -7.23 23.22 13.79
C LEU A 27 -7.56 21.78 14.17
N THR A 28 -8.84 21.51 14.45
CA THR A 28 -9.37 20.19 14.82
C THR A 28 -8.76 19.10 13.93
N LYS A 29 -7.81 18.34 14.50
CA LYS A 29 -7.01 17.33 13.79
C LYS A 29 -7.96 16.43 12.99
N SER A 30 -7.82 16.44 11.66
CA SER A 30 -8.60 15.55 10.79
C SER A 30 -8.47 14.13 11.34
N ARG A 31 -9.60 13.46 11.55
CA ARG A 31 -9.65 12.06 12.02
C ARG A 31 -9.18 11.05 10.97
N TRP A 32 -8.86 11.53 9.77
CA TRP A 32 -8.40 10.73 8.64
C TRP A 32 -6.88 10.75 8.56
N ASN A 33 -6.27 9.59 8.54
CA ASN A 33 -4.85 9.41 8.21
C ASN A 33 -4.78 8.94 6.76
N HIS A 34 -3.89 9.55 5.99
CA HIS A 34 -3.73 9.26 4.57
C HIS A 34 -2.32 8.75 4.32
N ASP A 35 -2.20 7.70 3.53
CA ASP A 35 -0.94 7.12 3.07
C ASP A 35 -0.94 7.06 1.53
N ILE A 36 0.19 7.40 0.92
CA ILE A 36 0.39 7.32 -0.52
C ILE A 36 1.75 6.66 -0.75
N GLU A 37 1.72 5.50 -1.39
CA GLU A 37 2.91 4.77 -1.80
C GLU A 37 2.86 4.54 -3.33
N ALA A 38 4.02 4.38 -3.96
CA ALA A 38 4.06 3.93 -5.34
C ALA A 38 5.34 3.17 -5.68
N TRP A 39 5.15 2.02 -6.34
CA TRP A 39 6.22 1.23 -6.91
C TRP A 39 6.46 1.62 -8.37
N ASN A 40 7.74 1.74 -8.72
CA ASN A 40 8.19 2.17 -10.04
C ASN A 40 9.10 1.09 -10.62
N TYR A 41 8.62 0.35 -11.62
CA TYR A 41 9.39 -0.73 -12.24
C TYR A 41 9.91 -0.29 -13.61
N PHE A 42 11.24 -0.28 -13.76
CA PHE A 42 11.91 0.04 -15.02
C PHE A 42 12.44 -1.25 -15.66
N HIS A 43 11.96 -1.58 -16.86
CA HIS A 43 12.32 -2.81 -17.54
C HIS A 43 13.41 -2.56 -18.61
N PRO A 44 14.25 -3.57 -18.91
CA PRO A 44 15.29 -3.46 -19.94
C PRO A 44 14.76 -3.16 -21.35
N ASP A 45 13.49 -3.48 -21.65
CA ASP A 45 12.84 -3.22 -22.94
C ASP A 45 12.31 -1.77 -23.08
N ASN A 46 12.67 -0.89 -22.15
CA ASN A 46 12.14 0.47 -21.98
C ASN A 46 10.65 0.55 -21.60
N SER A 47 10.02 -0.57 -21.22
CA SER A 47 8.69 -0.51 -20.59
C SER A 47 8.82 -0.04 -19.14
N TYR A 48 7.78 0.64 -18.66
CA TYR A 48 7.71 1.21 -17.32
C TYR A 48 6.34 0.89 -16.73
N ILE A 49 6.34 0.34 -15.51
CA ILE A 49 5.11 0.08 -14.76
C ILE A 49 5.10 1.00 -13.55
N PHE A 50 4.02 1.76 -13.44
CA PHE A 50 3.69 2.55 -12.27
C PHE A 50 2.59 1.83 -11.49
N SER A 51 2.86 1.54 -10.22
CA SER A 51 1.93 0.83 -9.33
C SER A 51 1.69 1.67 -8.07
N PRO A 52 0.73 2.62 -8.11
CA PRO A 52 0.39 3.45 -6.97
C PRO A 52 -0.57 2.74 -6.01
N ILE A 53 -0.45 3.12 -4.75
CA ILE A 53 -1.26 2.66 -3.62
C ILE A 53 -1.71 3.91 -2.86
N TYR A 54 -2.99 3.95 -2.50
CA TYR A 54 -3.56 5.00 -1.67
C TYR A 54 -4.32 4.38 -0.51
N GLY A 55 -3.79 4.53 0.69
CA GLY A 55 -4.39 4.08 1.95
C GLY A 55 -5.05 5.23 2.70
N VAL A 56 -6.17 4.95 3.37
CA VAL A 56 -6.88 5.91 4.21
C VAL A 56 -7.46 5.21 5.44
N ASP A 57 -7.07 5.67 6.62
CA ASP A 57 -7.60 5.18 7.89
C ASP A 57 -8.46 6.22 8.60
N LYS A 58 -9.49 5.75 9.32
CA LYS A 58 -10.29 6.56 10.25
C LYS A 58 -10.82 5.73 11.40
N GLY A 59 -10.13 5.80 12.53
CA GLY A 59 -10.44 4.93 13.67
C GLY A 59 -10.22 3.48 13.29
N TRP A 60 -11.24 2.64 13.39
CA TRP A 60 -11.16 1.24 12.96
C TRP A 60 -11.23 1.05 11.44
N LEU A 61 -11.70 2.04 10.69
CA LEU A 61 -11.90 1.88 9.24
C LEU A 61 -10.56 1.99 8.52
N HIS A 62 -10.29 1.01 7.66
CA HIS A 62 -9.19 1.04 6.71
C HIS A 62 -9.74 0.93 5.28
N LEU A 63 -9.27 1.79 4.38
CA LEU A 63 -9.62 1.78 2.96
C LEU A 63 -8.35 1.85 2.14
N GLU A 64 -8.29 1.11 1.05
CA GLU A 64 -7.14 1.16 0.15
C GLU A 64 -7.58 1.10 -1.31
N ALA A 65 -6.88 1.83 -2.17
CA ALA A 65 -7.04 1.75 -3.62
C ALA A 65 -5.67 1.52 -4.25
N ARG A 66 -5.58 0.54 -5.15
CA ARG A 66 -4.34 0.16 -5.82
C ARG A 66 -4.55 0.09 -7.32
N TYR A 67 -3.50 0.34 -8.08
CA TYR A 67 -3.48 0.11 -9.52
C TYR A 67 -2.20 -0.59 -9.93
N ASN A 68 -2.28 -1.58 -10.82
CA ASN A 68 -1.14 -2.41 -11.24
C ASN A 68 -0.43 -3.17 -10.09
N TYR A 69 -1.10 -3.40 -8.95
CA TYR A 69 -0.49 -4.09 -7.81
C TYR A 69 -0.71 -5.60 -7.88
N GLU A 70 -1.97 -6.04 -8.01
CA GLU A 70 -2.31 -7.47 -8.13
C GLU A 70 -2.03 -8.04 -9.52
N ALA A 71 -2.28 -7.25 -10.56
CA ALA A 71 -2.05 -7.58 -11.95
C ALA A 71 -1.92 -6.29 -12.79
N LEU A 72 -1.33 -6.39 -13.98
CA LEU A 72 -1.27 -5.26 -14.92
C LEU A 72 -2.68 -4.79 -15.29
N ASN A 73 -2.82 -3.50 -15.56
CA ASN A 73 -4.06 -2.81 -15.92
C ASN A 73 -5.25 -3.10 -14.99
N THR A 74 -4.98 -3.52 -13.76
CA THR A 74 -5.99 -3.91 -12.79
C THR A 74 -6.05 -2.87 -11.69
N PHE A 75 -7.26 -2.37 -11.44
CA PHE A 75 -7.59 -1.55 -10.29
C PHE A 75 -8.18 -2.43 -9.21
N SER A 76 -7.78 -2.19 -7.96
CA SER A 76 -8.39 -2.82 -6.81
C SER A 76 -8.78 -1.78 -5.76
N ALA A 77 -9.90 -2.04 -5.09
CA ALA A 77 -10.36 -1.26 -3.94
C ALA A 77 -10.65 -2.21 -2.78
N TRP A 78 -10.14 -1.85 -1.61
CA TRP A 78 -10.13 -2.67 -0.41
C TRP A 78 -10.84 -1.97 0.74
N PHE A 79 -11.55 -2.77 1.52
CA PHE A 79 -12.20 -2.37 2.76
C PHE A 79 -11.68 -3.26 3.89
N GLY A 80 -11.16 -2.63 4.94
CA GLY A 80 -10.58 -3.32 6.09
C GLY A 80 -11.04 -2.76 7.43
N TYR A 81 -10.72 -3.52 8.48
CA TYR A 81 -10.99 -3.16 9.87
C TYR A 81 -9.71 -3.26 10.69
N ASN A 82 -9.18 -2.16 11.20
CA ASN A 82 -8.00 -2.12 12.05
C ASN A 82 -8.34 -2.58 13.48
N PHE A 83 -7.69 -3.65 13.93
CA PHE A 83 -7.64 -4.06 15.32
C PHE A 83 -6.33 -3.59 15.94
N ASP A 84 -6.36 -2.41 16.54
CA ASP A 84 -5.21 -1.80 17.19
C ASP A 84 -5.13 -2.13 18.67
N GLY A 85 -3.91 -2.27 19.20
CA GLY A 85 -3.71 -2.33 20.63
C GLY A 85 -2.26 -2.42 21.07
N GLY A 86 -2.12 -2.61 22.39
CA GLY A 86 -0.83 -2.83 23.02
C GLY A 86 -0.18 -1.59 23.63
N ASN A 87 1.02 -1.76 24.19
CA ASN A 87 1.80 -0.72 24.86
C ASN A 87 3.28 -0.81 24.45
N LYS A 88 4.04 -1.73 25.05
CA LYS A 88 5.44 -2.01 24.69
C LYS A 88 5.57 -2.86 23.42
N PHE A 89 4.61 -3.75 23.24
CA PHE A 89 4.30 -4.42 21.99
C PHE A 89 3.05 -3.72 21.47
N GLN A 90 3.17 -3.04 20.33
CA GLN A 90 2.04 -2.40 19.64
C GLN A 90 1.71 -3.26 18.43
N TYR A 91 0.43 -3.42 18.16
CA TYR A 91 -0.03 -4.20 17.01
C TYR A 91 -1.21 -3.53 16.32
N THR A 92 -1.25 -3.72 15.02
CA THR A 92 -2.41 -3.51 14.17
C THR A 92 -2.60 -4.79 13.35
N ILE A 93 -3.81 -5.33 13.38
CA ILE A 93 -4.23 -6.46 12.57
C ILE A 93 -5.41 -6.01 11.74
N THR A 94 -5.32 -6.12 10.43
CA THR A 94 -6.33 -5.60 9.52
C THR A 94 -6.76 -6.72 8.58
N PRO A 95 -7.87 -7.43 8.85
CA PRO A 95 -8.54 -8.19 7.82
C PRO A 95 -9.15 -7.23 6.79
N LEU A 96 -8.98 -7.57 5.51
CA LEU A 96 -9.48 -6.79 4.38
C LEU A 96 -10.23 -7.67 3.38
N VAL A 97 -11.13 -7.04 2.64
CA VAL A 97 -11.75 -7.61 1.44
C VAL A 97 -11.67 -6.60 0.31
N GLY A 98 -11.23 -7.07 -0.85
CA GLY A 98 -11.01 -6.29 -2.05
C GLY A 98 -11.86 -6.76 -3.22
N GLY A 99 -12.17 -5.82 -4.12
CA GLY A 99 -12.70 -6.09 -5.45
C GLY A 99 -11.70 -5.62 -6.50
N LEU A 100 -11.54 -6.41 -7.56
CA LEU A 100 -10.59 -6.17 -8.65
C LEU A 100 -11.33 -6.03 -9.98
N VAL A 101 -10.88 -5.08 -10.81
CA VAL A 101 -11.39 -4.88 -12.16
C VAL A 101 -10.25 -4.51 -13.13
N GLY A 102 -10.20 -5.16 -14.29
CA GLY A 102 -9.17 -4.95 -15.31
C GLY A 102 -8.80 -6.25 -16.03
N ASP A 103 -7.50 -6.48 -16.20
CA ASP A 103 -6.98 -7.76 -16.74
C ASP A 103 -7.29 -8.93 -15.79
N VAL A 104 -7.54 -8.66 -14.50
CA VAL A 104 -8.11 -9.60 -13.53
C VAL A 104 -9.40 -8.99 -12.97
N ASN A 105 -10.48 -9.76 -13.01
CA ASN A 105 -11.79 -9.40 -12.46
C ASN A 105 -12.10 -10.36 -11.31
N GLY A 106 -12.15 -9.88 -10.08
CA GLY A 106 -12.05 -10.77 -8.92
C GLY A 106 -12.53 -10.19 -7.61
N ILE A 107 -12.61 -11.06 -6.62
CA ILE A 107 -12.72 -10.68 -5.20
C ILE A 107 -11.54 -11.25 -4.43
N ALA A 108 -11.11 -10.58 -3.38
CA ALA A 108 -9.94 -10.99 -2.64
C ALA A 108 -10.07 -10.77 -1.14
N PRO A 109 -10.06 -11.81 -0.30
CA PRO A 109 -9.75 -11.63 1.11
C PRO A 109 -8.25 -11.35 1.29
N GLY A 110 -7.93 -10.50 2.26
CA GLY A 110 -6.58 -10.24 2.70
C GLY A 110 -6.44 -10.08 4.21
N LEU A 111 -5.20 -10.02 4.66
CA LEU A 111 -4.82 -9.77 6.04
C LEU A 111 -3.48 -9.04 6.08
N GLU A 112 -3.48 -7.90 6.76
CA GLU A 112 -2.32 -7.09 7.07
C GLU A 112 -2.00 -7.16 8.56
N LEU A 113 -0.71 -7.27 8.87
CA LEU A 113 -0.16 -7.35 10.22
C LEU A 113 0.93 -6.30 10.32
N ASP A 114 0.87 -5.46 11.35
CA ASP A 114 1.96 -4.55 11.72
C ASP A 114 2.22 -4.68 13.22
N PHE A 115 3.38 -5.23 13.58
CA PHE A 115 3.79 -5.45 14.96
C PHE A 115 5.07 -4.69 15.27
N ASN A 116 5.01 -3.82 16.27
CA ASN A 116 6.12 -3.01 16.74
C ASN A 116 6.52 -3.42 18.16
N PHE A 117 7.78 -3.83 18.35
CA PHE A 117 8.27 -4.32 19.64
C PHE A 117 9.78 -4.13 19.81
N PHE A 118 10.20 -3.46 20.89
CA PHE A 118 11.61 -3.37 21.32
C PHE A 118 12.62 -2.99 20.21
N GLY A 119 12.28 -2.00 19.37
CA GLY A 119 13.12 -1.57 18.25
C GLY A 119 13.01 -2.46 17.01
N PHE A 120 12.16 -3.49 17.03
CA PHE A 120 11.81 -4.29 15.87
C PHE A 120 10.43 -3.90 15.33
N ASN A 121 10.29 -3.99 14.02
CA ASN A 121 9.01 -3.96 13.31
C ASN A 121 8.88 -5.23 12.46
N PHE A 122 7.71 -5.85 12.52
CA PHE A 122 7.31 -6.93 11.63
C PHE A 122 6.05 -6.49 10.89
N ASN A 123 6.12 -6.46 9.56
CA ASN A 123 4.98 -6.19 8.70
C ASN A 123 4.73 -7.41 7.80
N SER A 124 3.46 -7.81 7.63
CA SER A 124 3.09 -8.84 6.67
C SER A 124 1.75 -8.53 6.03
N THR A 125 1.70 -8.57 4.70
CA THR A 125 0.49 -8.39 3.91
C THR A 125 0.22 -9.66 3.14
N SER A 126 -0.95 -10.25 3.31
CA SER A 126 -1.36 -11.48 2.62
C SER A 126 -2.69 -11.29 1.92
N GLN A 127 -2.84 -11.90 0.75
CA GLN A 127 -4.08 -11.86 -0.01
C GLN A 127 -4.26 -13.13 -0.84
N TYR A 128 -5.51 -13.49 -1.07
CA TYR A 128 -5.89 -14.55 -2.01
C TYR A 128 -6.85 -13.96 -3.04
N ILE A 129 -6.56 -14.11 -4.32
CA ILE A 129 -7.43 -13.64 -5.40
C ILE A 129 -8.31 -14.80 -5.86
N PHE A 130 -9.62 -14.59 -5.83
CA PHE A 130 -10.59 -15.41 -6.55
C PHE A 130 -10.94 -14.71 -7.86
N ASP A 131 -10.46 -15.26 -8.96
CA ASP A 131 -10.74 -14.76 -10.31
C ASP A 131 -12.12 -15.24 -10.77
N LEU A 132 -12.91 -14.33 -11.34
CA LEU A 132 -14.29 -14.60 -11.78
C LEU A 132 -14.37 -15.20 -13.19
N GLU A 133 -13.29 -15.16 -13.96
CA GLU A 133 -13.20 -15.68 -15.33
C GLU A 133 -12.70 -17.13 -15.36
N GLY A 134 -11.78 -17.51 -14.45
CA GLY A 134 -11.26 -18.87 -14.38
C GLY A 134 -10.40 -19.16 -13.15
N LYS A 135 -10.62 -20.32 -12.53
CA LYS A 135 -9.89 -20.76 -11.31
C LYS A 135 -8.39 -20.98 -11.53
N GLU A 136 -7.97 -21.18 -12.77
CA GLU A 136 -6.57 -21.28 -13.16
C GLU A 136 -5.79 -19.98 -12.88
N ASN A 137 -6.49 -18.86 -12.73
CA ASN A 137 -5.94 -17.56 -12.41
C ASN A 137 -6.06 -17.21 -10.91
N ASP A 138 -6.60 -18.10 -10.08
CA ASP A 138 -6.61 -17.93 -8.62
C ASP A 138 -5.17 -18.00 -8.10
N PHE A 139 -4.76 -17.04 -7.26
CA PHE A 139 -3.44 -17.06 -6.65
C PHE A 139 -3.41 -16.51 -5.23
N PHE A 140 -2.46 -17.01 -4.45
CA PHE A 140 -2.12 -16.48 -3.13
C PHE A 140 -0.83 -15.66 -3.23
N TYR A 141 -0.82 -14.51 -2.57
CA TYR A 141 0.37 -13.67 -2.43
C TYR A 141 0.58 -13.27 -0.98
N ASN A 142 1.85 -13.23 -0.56
CA ASN A 142 2.25 -12.67 0.71
C ASN A 142 3.57 -11.90 0.56
N TRP A 143 3.59 -10.70 1.14
CA TRP A 143 4.80 -9.92 1.35
C TRP A 143 5.05 -9.78 2.85
N THR A 144 6.31 -9.86 3.27
CA THR A 144 6.69 -9.75 4.68
C THR A 144 8.00 -9.00 4.80
N ASP A 145 8.02 -7.99 5.68
CA ASP A 145 9.20 -7.24 6.07
C ASP A 145 9.49 -7.41 7.56
N PHE A 146 10.78 -7.46 7.90
CA PHE A 146 11.25 -7.47 9.28
C PHE A 146 12.40 -6.49 9.44
N ILE A 147 12.19 -5.47 10.26
CA ILE A 147 13.08 -4.31 10.41
C ILE A 147 13.58 -4.24 11.85
N TYR A 148 14.84 -3.85 12.03
CA TYR A 148 15.41 -3.44 13.31
C TYR A 148 15.90 -2.00 13.22
N ALA A 149 15.40 -1.15 14.11
CA ALA A 149 15.74 0.26 14.24
C ALA A 149 16.00 0.57 15.74
N PRO A 150 17.26 0.53 16.20
CA PRO A 150 17.65 0.77 17.59
C PRO A 150 17.57 2.23 18.04
#